data_AF-A0A3D3CZU0-F1
#
_entry.id   AF-A0A3D3CZU0-F1
#
_cell.length_a   1.000
_cell.length_b   1.000
_cell.length_c   1.000
_cell.angle_alpha   90.00
_cell.angle_beta   90.00
_cell.angle_gamma   90.00
#
_symmetry.space_group_name_H-M   'P 1'
#
loop_
_entity.id
_entity.type
_entity.pdbx_description
1 polymer ?
#
loop_
_entity_poly.entity_id
_entity_poly.type
_entity_poly.pdbx_seq_one_letter_code
_entity_poly.pdbx_strand_id
1 'polypeptide(L)'
;MTLAPWSPDDSSLIRKSRLVYAETSRMQEQRKVQSLGAVTVRARGKSDKQKLDEEYSSGLFSGGNATIFDLMNDASAYASMDIFTYLQSRVAGLQIINTGPTPSLSWRGSTPGLYMNEMPVDANSLKNIPITDLAMVKVFSPGSAAGMDNAGGGVIAVYTKKGQDKKPDPSIKGLDMTRVLGYSVIREFYSPDYLINPEPESEDVRTTLYWNPNLTVDKGKTSFTIPFYNSDVTHEFRIILEGLNEDGKLIHLEQIVE
;
A
#
# COMPACT_ATOMS: atom_id res chain seq x y z
N MET A 1 -27.66 33.77 42.72
CA MET A 1 -26.51 32.86 42.53
C MET A 1 -26.44 32.58 41.04
N THR A 2 -25.51 33.23 40.33
CA THR A 2 -25.40 33.17 38.87
C THR A 2 -24.65 31.91 38.47
N LEU A 3 -25.27 31.07 37.65
CA LEU A 3 -24.64 29.87 37.08
C LEU A 3 -23.56 30.29 36.08
N ALA A 4 -22.36 29.73 36.25
CA ALA A 4 -21.23 29.98 35.35
C ALA A 4 -21.52 29.38 33.95
N PRO A 5 -21.10 30.05 32.86
CA PRO A 5 -21.30 29.54 31.52
C PRO A 5 -20.37 28.34 31.25
N TRP A 6 -20.89 27.37 30.50
CA TRP A 6 -20.18 26.17 30.05
C TRP A 6 -18.91 26.54 29.29
N SER A 7 -17.77 26.01 29.75
CA SER A 7 -16.47 26.08 29.09
C SER A 7 -16.12 24.69 28.52
N PRO A 8 -15.56 24.58 27.30
CA PRO A 8 -15.13 23.31 26.71
C PRO A 8 -14.02 22.59 27.50
N ASP A 9 -13.39 23.26 28.46
CA ASP A 9 -12.29 22.73 29.25
C ASP A 9 -12.78 22.09 30.56
N ASP A 10 -13.54 21.00 30.44
CA ASP A 10 -13.80 20.13 31.57
C ASP A 10 -12.49 19.39 31.94
N SER A 11 -11.70 20.05 32.79
CA SER A 11 -10.36 19.64 33.22
C SER A 11 -10.29 18.20 33.76
N SER A 12 -11.43 17.65 34.19
CA SER A 12 -11.57 16.27 34.66
C SER A 12 -11.42 15.25 33.52
N LEU A 13 -12.02 15.49 32.36
CA LEU A 13 -11.95 14.60 31.19
C LEU A 13 -10.57 14.63 30.54
N ILE A 14 -9.95 15.82 30.46
CA ILE A 14 -8.59 16.00 29.94
C ILE A 14 -7.56 15.35 30.88
N ARG A 15 -7.75 15.45 32.20
CA ARG A 15 -6.88 14.79 33.18
C ARG A 15 -7.04 13.26 33.12
N LYS A 16 -8.27 12.76 33.00
CA LYS A 16 -8.57 11.32 32.82
C LYS A 16 -7.95 10.76 31.54
N SER A 17 -8.14 11.43 30.40
CA SER A 17 -7.53 10.99 29.15
C SER A 17 -6.01 10.98 29.25
N ARG A 18 -5.40 12.00 29.87
CA ARG A 18 -3.95 12.05 30.08
C ARG A 18 -3.42 10.92 30.97
N LEU A 19 -4.14 10.54 32.02
CA LEU A 19 -3.76 9.41 32.89
C LEU A 19 -3.83 8.07 32.16
N VAL A 20 -4.90 7.83 31.41
CA VAL A 20 -5.04 6.62 30.58
C VAL A 20 -3.97 6.57 29.50
N TYR A 21 -3.68 7.70 28.86
CA TYR A 21 -2.60 7.82 27.88
C TYR A 21 -1.22 7.57 28.51
N ALA A 22 -0.97 8.05 29.74
CA ALA A 22 0.28 7.82 30.44
C ALA A 22 0.48 6.33 30.77
N GLU A 23 -0.56 5.66 31.26
CA GLU A 23 -0.47 4.24 31.65
C GLU A 23 -0.36 3.32 30.41
N THR A 24 -1.13 3.59 29.36
CA THR A 24 -1.00 2.88 28.08
C THR A 24 0.37 3.07 27.44
N SER A 25 0.95 4.27 27.56
CA SER A 25 2.32 4.54 27.08
C SER A 25 3.36 3.78 27.90
N ARG A 26 3.23 3.75 29.23
CA ARG A 26 4.11 3.00 30.14
C ARG A 26 4.07 1.49 29.84
N MET A 27 2.88 0.94 29.60
CA MET A 27 2.70 -0.46 29.18
C MET A 27 3.32 -0.74 27.80
N GLN A 28 3.19 0.19 26.84
CA GLN A 28 3.87 0.07 25.56
C GLN A 28 5.39 0.13 25.67
N GLU A 29 5.93 0.95 26.59
CA GLU A 29 7.36 1.02 26.86
C GLU A 29 7.89 -0.27 27.49
N GLN A 30 7.19 -0.83 28.48
CA GLN A 30 7.55 -2.13 29.06
C GLN A 30 7.53 -3.25 28.01
N ARG A 31 6.56 -3.23 27.08
CA ARG A 31 6.52 -4.16 25.93
C ARG A 31 7.65 -3.93 24.93
N LYS A 32 8.08 -2.68 24.69
CA LYS A 32 9.22 -2.35 23.82
C LYS A 32 10.55 -2.82 24.41
N VAL A 33 10.73 -2.73 25.73
CA VAL A 33 11.94 -3.19 26.44
C VAL A 33 12.16 -4.70 26.27
N GLN A 34 11.10 -5.49 26.04
CA GLN A 34 11.18 -6.93 25.79
C GLN A 34 11.39 -7.32 24.31
N SER A 35 11.49 -6.35 23.39
CA SER A 35 11.72 -6.65 21.96
C SER A 35 13.21 -6.73 21.63
N LEU A 36 13.61 -7.80 20.93
CA LEU A 36 14.98 -8.00 20.45
C LEU A 36 15.41 -6.85 19.53
N GLY A 37 16.69 -6.46 19.62
CA GLY A 37 17.26 -5.34 18.86
C GLY A 37 17.02 -5.44 17.36
N ALA A 38 16.64 -4.32 16.74
CA ALA A 38 16.29 -4.25 15.33
C ALA A 38 17.46 -4.67 14.43
N VAL A 39 17.32 -5.79 13.73
CA VAL A 39 18.23 -6.21 12.66
C VAL A 39 18.00 -5.28 11.46
N THR A 40 18.92 -4.34 11.24
CA THR A 40 18.82 -3.41 10.11
C THR A 40 19.30 -4.10 8.83
N VAL A 41 18.38 -4.70 8.09
CA VAL A 41 18.67 -5.28 6.77
C VAL A 41 18.80 -4.14 5.75
N ARG A 42 20.02 -3.82 5.34
CA ARG A 42 20.26 -2.88 4.22
C ARG A 42 20.14 -3.64 2.90
N ALA A 43 18.94 -3.72 2.34
CA ALA A 43 18.75 -4.20 0.98
C ALA A 43 19.01 -3.07 -0.02
N ARG A 44 19.87 -3.29 -1.02
CA ARG A 44 20.02 -2.39 -2.17
C ARG A 44 18.78 -2.54 -3.04
N GLY A 45 18.00 -1.47 -3.20
CA GLY A 45 16.83 -1.48 -4.08
C GLY A 45 17.21 -1.83 -5.52
N LYS A 46 16.34 -2.57 -6.22
CA LYS A 46 16.51 -2.87 -7.65
C LYS A 46 16.56 -1.57 -8.44
N SER A 47 17.48 -1.47 -9.40
CA SER A 47 17.55 -0.33 -10.33
C SER A 47 16.33 -0.33 -11.27
N ASP A 48 15.97 0.82 -11.83
CA ASP A 48 14.78 0.92 -12.68
C ASP A 48 14.89 0.05 -13.94
N LYS A 49 16.10 -0.09 -14.51
CA LYS A 49 16.36 -1.03 -15.62
C LYS A 49 16.15 -2.49 -15.22
N GLN A 50 16.48 -2.86 -13.97
CA GLN A 50 16.26 -4.22 -13.47
C GLN A 50 14.78 -4.50 -13.22
N LYS A 51 14.03 -3.50 -12.73
CA LYS A 51 12.56 -3.61 -12.60
C LYS A 51 11.91 -3.80 -13.96
N LEU A 52 12.33 -3.01 -14.95
CA LEU A 52 11.84 -3.12 -16.33
C LEU A 52 12.15 -4.49 -16.94
N ASP A 53 13.35 -5.02 -16.68
CA ASP A 53 13.73 -6.37 -17.13
C ASP A 53 12.80 -7.45 -16.54
N GLU A 54 12.57 -7.40 -15.24
CA GLU A 54 11.72 -8.34 -14.50
C GLU A 54 10.25 -8.27 -14.93
N GLU A 55 9.78 -7.09 -15.34
CA GLU A 55 8.41 -6.89 -15.79
C GLU A 55 8.16 -7.40 -17.21
N TYR A 56 9.11 -7.25 -18.12
CA TYR A 56 8.91 -7.52 -19.55
C TYR A 56 9.54 -8.81 -20.05
N SER A 57 10.64 -9.25 -19.45
CA SER A 57 11.39 -10.42 -19.91
C SER A 57 11.16 -11.64 -19.02
N SER A 58 11.24 -12.82 -19.63
CA SER A 58 11.00 -14.10 -18.99
C SER A 58 12.00 -15.16 -19.46
N GLY A 59 12.20 -16.19 -18.65
CA GLY A 59 13.01 -17.36 -19.00
C GLY A 59 14.42 -17.01 -19.49
N LEU A 60 14.76 -17.47 -20.70
CA LEU A 60 16.09 -17.29 -21.32
C LEU A 60 16.42 -15.82 -21.63
N PHE A 61 15.39 -14.97 -21.76
CA PHE A 61 15.55 -13.55 -22.01
C PHE A 61 15.67 -12.73 -20.72
N SER A 62 15.43 -13.34 -19.55
CA SER A 62 15.55 -12.66 -18.25
C SER A 62 16.99 -12.61 -17.74
N GLY A 63 17.43 -11.45 -17.25
CA GLY A 63 18.81 -11.26 -16.81
C GLY A 63 19.85 -11.41 -17.93
N GLY A 64 21.07 -11.82 -17.58
CA GLY A 64 22.19 -11.99 -18.51
C GLY A 64 23.02 -10.72 -18.76
N ASN A 65 24.10 -10.87 -19.54
CA ASN A 65 24.97 -9.76 -19.94
C ASN A 65 24.37 -9.01 -21.14
N ALA A 66 23.22 -8.38 -20.91
CA ALA A 66 22.50 -7.61 -21.91
C ALA A 66 22.45 -6.14 -21.55
N THR A 67 22.49 -5.29 -22.57
CA THR A 67 22.27 -3.86 -22.41
C THR A 67 20.78 -3.56 -22.57
N ILE A 68 20.18 -2.97 -21.54
CA ILE A 68 18.75 -2.62 -21.51
C ILE A 68 18.60 -1.12 -21.80
N PHE A 69 17.77 -0.84 -22.80
CA PHE A 69 17.33 0.49 -23.19
C PHE A 69 15.85 0.65 -22.87
N ASP A 70 15.54 1.62 -22.02
CA ASP A 70 14.18 2.01 -21.66
C ASP A 70 13.70 3.07 -22.67
N LEU A 71 12.77 2.69 -23.55
CA LEU A 71 12.25 3.56 -24.60
C LEU A 71 11.15 4.49 -24.07
N MET A 72 10.55 4.18 -22.93
CA MET A 72 9.46 4.95 -22.34
C MET A 72 9.97 6.24 -21.70
N ASN A 73 11.21 6.22 -21.22
CA ASN A 73 11.84 7.33 -20.53
C ASN A 73 13.00 7.97 -21.30
N ASP A 74 13.30 7.50 -22.52
CA ASP A 74 14.37 8.06 -23.36
C ASP A 74 13.83 9.04 -24.41
N ALA A 75 14.15 10.33 -24.24
CA ALA A 75 13.77 11.39 -25.19
C ALA A 75 14.29 11.14 -26.62
N SER A 76 15.43 10.46 -26.77
CA SER A 76 16.01 10.17 -28.09
C SER A 76 15.27 9.05 -28.84
N ALA A 77 14.52 8.20 -28.13
CA ALA A 77 13.65 7.21 -28.74
C ALA A 77 12.54 7.93 -29.52
N TYR A 78 11.92 8.95 -28.93
CA TYR A 78 10.86 9.73 -29.58
C TYR A 78 11.33 10.55 -30.80
N ALA A 79 12.62 10.87 -30.89
CA ALA A 79 13.20 11.56 -32.03
C ALA A 79 13.56 10.61 -33.19
N SER A 80 13.62 9.30 -32.94
CA SER A 80 13.99 8.30 -33.93
C SER A 80 12.74 7.85 -34.69
N MET A 81 12.81 7.78 -36.02
CA MET A 81 11.66 7.35 -36.84
C MET A 81 11.38 5.85 -36.72
N ASP A 82 12.42 5.04 -36.57
CA ASP A 82 12.33 3.58 -36.42
C ASP A 82 13.29 3.09 -35.32
N ILE A 83 13.07 1.84 -34.90
CA ILE A 83 13.89 1.21 -33.87
C ILE A 83 15.35 1.03 -34.32
N PHE A 84 15.57 0.83 -35.60
CA PHE A 84 16.90 0.59 -36.15
C PHE A 84 17.78 1.84 -36.12
N THR A 85 17.23 3.01 -36.44
CA THR A 85 17.94 4.30 -36.32
C THR A 85 18.28 4.60 -34.87
N TYR A 86 17.36 4.29 -33.94
CA TYR A 86 17.63 4.40 -32.51
C TYR A 86 18.83 3.53 -32.10
N LEU A 87 18.80 2.25 -32.46
CA LEU A 87 19.84 1.28 -32.08
C LEU A 87 21.20 1.57 -32.73
N GLN A 88 21.23 2.09 -33.95
CA GLN A 88 22.48 2.45 -34.64
C GLN A 88 23.31 3.47 -33.84
N SER A 89 22.66 4.39 -33.13
CA SER A 89 23.34 5.40 -32.31
C SER A 89 23.69 4.93 -30.89
N ARG A 90 23.12 3.81 -30.44
CA ARG A 90 23.19 3.33 -29.05
C ARG A 90 24.01 2.06 -28.87
N VAL A 91 24.08 1.21 -29.89
CA VAL A 91 24.73 -0.10 -29.82
C VAL A 91 26.07 -0.04 -30.56
N ALA A 92 27.16 -0.11 -29.81
CA ALA A 92 28.51 -0.06 -30.37
C ALA A 92 28.80 -1.29 -31.27
N GLY A 93 29.26 -1.03 -32.49
CA GLY A 93 29.64 -2.06 -33.47
C GLY A 93 28.47 -2.71 -34.22
N LEU A 94 27.23 -2.30 -33.94
CA LEU A 94 26.06 -2.68 -34.73
C LEU A 94 26.00 -1.80 -35.99
N GLN A 95 26.12 -2.41 -37.15
CA GLN A 95 25.97 -1.76 -38.45
C GLN A 95 24.60 -2.08 -39.01
N ILE A 96 23.84 -1.04 -39.35
CA ILE A 96 22.51 -1.18 -39.94
C ILE A 96 22.49 -0.42 -41.26
N ILE A 97 22.11 -1.12 -42.33
CA ILE A 97 21.94 -0.54 -43.65
C ILE A 97 20.44 -0.50 -43.94
N ASN A 98 19.87 0.71 -43.85
CA ASN A 98 18.44 0.96 -44.00
C ASN A 98 18.11 1.65 -45.34
N THR A 99 18.77 1.25 -46.43
CA THR A 99 18.61 1.85 -47.76
C THR A 99 17.62 1.11 -48.65
N GLY A 100 17.22 -0.12 -48.27
CA GLY A 100 16.27 -0.96 -49.01
C GLY A 100 14.92 -1.15 -48.30
N PRO A 101 14.02 -1.97 -48.89
CA PRO A 101 12.73 -2.30 -48.28
C PRO A 101 12.91 -2.97 -46.91
N THR A 102 13.83 -3.94 -46.86
CA THR A 102 14.21 -4.65 -45.65
C THR A 102 15.56 -4.13 -45.15
N PRO A 103 15.65 -3.68 -43.88
CA PRO A 103 16.93 -3.28 -43.31
C PRO A 103 17.83 -4.50 -43.11
N SER A 104 19.12 -4.38 -43.44
CA SER A 104 20.11 -5.41 -43.15
C SER A 104 20.94 -5.03 -41.92
N LEU A 105 21.18 -6.01 -41.05
CA LEU A 105 21.93 -5.83 -39.81
C LEU A 105 23.19 -6.68 -39.83
N SER A 106 24.30 -6.10 -39.38
CA SER A 106 25.55 -6.80 -39.16
C SER A 106 26.19 -6.31 -37.87
N TRP A 107 26.50 -7.23 -36.95
CA TRP A 107 27.22 -6.92 -35.73
C TRP A 107 28.52 -7.70 -35.72
N ARG A 108 29.65 -6.99 -35.84
CA ARG A 108 31.00 -7.59 -35.93
C ARG A 108 31.10 -8.68 -37.01
N GLY A 109 30.42 -8.51 -38.14
CA GLY A 109 30.48 -9.42 -39.29
C GLY A 109 29.49 -10.59 -39.26
N SER A 110 28.59 -10.66 -38.27
CA SER A 110 27.51 -11.66 -38.20
C SER A 110 26.14 -11.01 -38.10
N THR A 111 25.10 -11.67 -38.60
CA THR A 111 23.73 -11.15 -38.53
C THR A 111 23.13 -11.42 -37.15
N PRO A 112 22.67 -10.40 -36.41
CA PRO A 112 22.05 -10.60 -35.11
C PRO A 112 20.65 -11.24 -35.25
N GLY A 113 20.27 -12.05 -34.26
CA GLY A 113 18.91 -12.56 -34.12
C GLY A 113 17.94 -11.47 -33.65
N LEU A 114 16.74 -11.43 -34.20
CA LEU A 114 15.71 -10.44 -33.88
C LEU A 114 14.51 -11.11 -33.23
N TYR A 115 14.06 -10.55 -32.10
CA TYR A 115 12.90 -11.04 -31.37
C TYR A 115 11.96 -9.90 -31.01
N MET A 116 10.66 -10.16 -31.08
CA MET A 116 9.62 -9.28 -30.56
C MET A 116 8.82 -10.06 -29.53
N ASN A 117 8.77 -9.55 -28.30
CA ASN A 117 8.10 -10.23 -27.18
C ASN A 117 8.51 -11.72 -27.10
N GLU A 118 9.82 -11.98 -27.18
CA GLU A 118 10.43 -13.33 -27.09
C GLU A 118 10.17 -14.27 -28.28
N MET A 119 9.43 -13.80 -29.29
CA MET A 119 9.16 -14.54 -30.52
C MET A 119 10.09 -14.06 -31.65
N PRO A 120 10.68 -14.97 -32.45
CA PRO A 120 11.54 -14.59 -33.55
C PRO A 120 10.73 -13.79 -34.59
N VAL A 121 11.32 -12.71 -35.09
CA VAL A 121 10.68 -11.79 -36.03
C VAL A 121 11.68 -11.32 -37.08
N ASP A 122 11.19 -10.97 -38.26
CA ASP A 122 12.04 -10.41 -39.31
C ASP A 122 12.27 -8.90 -39.15
N ALA A 123 13.30 -8.39 -39.81
CA ALA A 123 13.68 -6.99 -39.71
C ALA A 123 12.65 -6.03 -40.32
N ASN A 124 11.88 -6.45 -41.33
CA ASN A 124 10.87 -5.60 -41.94
C ASN A 124 9.66 -5.43 -41.01
N SER A 125 9.23 -6.49 -40.33
CA SER A 125 8.17 -6.43 -39.34
C SER A 125 8.51 -5.48 -38.18
N LEU A 126 9.74 -5.54 -37.64
CA LEU A 126 10.18 -4.62 -36.58
C LEU A 126 10.30 -3.16 -37.04
N LYS A 127 10.68 -2.92 -38.31
CA LYS A 127 10.78 -1.57 -38.88
C LYS A 127 9.44 -0.84 -38.90
N ASN A 128 8.35 -1.59 -39.14
CA ASN A 128 7.01 -1.03 -39.31
C ASN A 128 6.31 -0.72 -37.97
N ILE A 129 6.92 -1.09 -36.83
CA ILE A 129 6.35 -0.80 -35.52
C ILE A 129 6.86 0.57 -35.06
N PRO A 130 5.96 1.52 -34.74
CA PRO A 130 6.39 2.81 -34.24
C PRO A 130 7.07 2.66 -32.88
N ILE A 131 8.19 3.37 -32.70
CA ILE A 131 8.97 3.30 -31.45
C ILE A 131 8.16 3.74 -30.22
N THR A 132 7.11 4.53 -30.42
CA THR A 132 6.19 4.96 -29.36
C THR A 132 5.39 3.82 -28.74
N ASP A 133 5.23 2.69 -29.44
CA ASP A 133 4.52 1.52 -28.93
C ASP A 133 5.47 0.51 -28.27
N LEU A 134 6.77 0.79 -28.31
CA LEU A 134 7.80 -0.03 -27.71
C LEU A 134 8.12 0.46 -26.29
N ALA A 135 8.30 -0.47 -25.36
CA ALA A 135 8.64 -0.18 -23.98
C ALA A 135 10.14 -0.30 -23.73
N MET A 136 10.73 -1.39 -24.23
CA MET A 136 12.11 -1.77 -23.91
C MET A 136 12.76 -2.44 -25.10
N VAL A 137 14.06 -2.17 -25.29
CA VAL A 137 14.93 -3.03 -26.11
C VAL A 137 16.05 -3.60 -25.26
N LYS A 138 16.25 -4.90 -25.38
CA LYS A 138 17.30 -5.65 -24.72
C LYS A 138 18.26 -6.19 -25.78
N VAL A 139 19.53 -5.82 -25.64
CA VAL A 139 20.56 -6.14 -26.62
C VAL A 139 21.61 -7.03 -25.97
N PHE A 140 21.72 -8.26 -26.45
CA PHE A 140 22.72 -9.23 -26.05
C PHE A 140 23.91 -9.15 -27.02
N SER A 141 25.10 -8.94 -26.47
CA SER A 141 26.33 -8.90 -27.27
C SER A 141 26.59 -10.24 -27.97
N PRO A 142 27.33 -10.25 -29.09
CA PRO A 142 27.75 -11.49 -29.75
C PRO A 142 28.33 -12.50 -28.75
N GLY A 143 27.73 -13.68 -28.67
CA GLY A 143 28.12 -14.77 -27.77
C GLY A 143 27.54 -14.72 -26.35
N SER A 144 26.80 -13.67 -25.96
CA SER A 144 26.23 -13.55 -24.60
C SER A 144 24.82 -14.13 -24.44
N ALA A 145 24.25 -14.68 -25.51
CA ALA A 145 22.88 -15.15 -25.64
C ALA A 145 22.81 -16.68 -25.86
N ALA A 146 23.55 -17.46 -25.05
CA ALA A 146 23.66 -18.90 -25.24
C ALA A 146 22.28 -19.60 -25.26
N GLY A 147 22.03 -20.43 -26.28
CA GLY A 147 20.75 -21.14 -26.46
C GLY A 147 19.71 -20.38 -27.29
N MET A 148 20.00 -19.15 -27.72
CA MET A 148 19.14 -18.37 -28.61
C MET A 148 19.60 -18.51 -30.07
N ASP A 149 18.67 -18.31 -31.01
CA ASP A 149 18.99 -18.37 -32.43
C ASP A 149 19.90 -17.19 -32.83
N ASN A 150 20.87 -17.47 -33.70
CA ASN A 150 21.90 -16.51 -34.13
C ASN A 150 22.67 -15.81 -32.98
N ALA A 151 22.77 -16.44 -31.81
CA ALA A 151 23.50 -15.91 -30.65
C ALA A 151 24.96 -15.51 -30.93
N GLY A 152 25.61 -16.16 -31.91
CA GLY A 152 26.95 -15.81 -32.37
C GLY A 152 27.06 -14.40 -32.98
N GLY A 153 25.98 -13.87 -33.56
CA GLY A 153 25.89 -12.49 -34.07
C GLY A 153 25.28 -11.49 -33.09
N GLY A 154 24.94 -11.93 -31.88
CA GLY A 154 24.20 -11.14 -30.89
C GLY A 154 22.69 -11.24 -31.09
N VAL A 155 21.94 -10.77 -30.10
CA VAL A 155 20.47 -10.85 -30.11
C VAL A 155 19.88 -9.50 -29.73
N ILE A 156 18.87 -9.06 -30.48
CA ILE A 156 18.09 -7.86 -30.20
C ILE A 156 16.66 -8.30 -29.91
N ALA A 157 16.22 -8.14 -28.67
CA ALA A 157 14.87 -8.43 -28.22
C ALA A 157 14.12 -7.11 -27.96
N VAL A 158 13.01 -6.91 -28.66
CA VAL A 158 12.17 -5.72 -28.59
C VAL A 158 10.87 -6.07 -27.87
N TYR A 159 10.46 -5.22 -26.93
CA TYR A 159 9.24 -5.43 -26.14
C TYR A 159 8.24 -4.30 -26.36
N THR A 160 6.99 -4.65 -26.63
CA THR A 160 5.89 -3.69 -26.80
C THR A 160 5.30 -3.29 -25.45
N LYS A 161 4.83 -2.05 -25.33
CA LYS A 161 4.12 -1.54 -24.14
C LYS A 161 2.93 -2.41 -23.78
N LYS A 162 2.75 -2.70 -22.49
CA LYS A 162 1.54 -3.37 -21.98
C LYS A 162 0.48 -2.31 -21.67
N GLY A 163 -0.76 -2.75 -21.43
CA GLY A 163 -1.90 -1.83 -21.24
C GLY A 163 -1.74 -0.86 -20.06
N GLN A 164 -0.95 -1.23 -19.05
CA GLN A 164 -0.69 -0.40 -17.86
C GLN A 164 0.35 0.71 -18.12
N ASP A 165 1.13 0.61 -19.20
CA ASP A 165 2.19 1.56 -19.56
C ASP A 165 1.71 2.76 -20.36
N LYS A 166 0.45 2.72 -20.82
CA LYS A 166 -0.19 3.88 -21.41
C LYS A 166 -0.45 4.86 -20.27
N LYS A 167 0.37 5.92 -20.22
CA LYS A 167 0.11 7.05 -19.32
C LYS A 167 -1.36 7.48 -19.54
N PRO A 168 -2.18 7.51 -18.47
CA PRO A 168 -3.58 7.89 -18.61
C PRO A 168 -3.61 9.29 -19.22
N ASP A 169 -4.39 9.41 -20.29
CA ASP A 169 -4.54 10.68 -21.00
C ASP A 169 -5.09 11.72 -20.01
N PRO A 170 -4.38 12.82 -19.75
CA PRO A 170 -4.83 13.85 -18.81
C PRO A 170 -6.14 14.52 -19.26
N SER A 171 -6.56 14.35 -20.53
CA SER A 171 -7.87 14.79 -21.03
C SER A 171 -9.03 13.86 -20.64
N ILE A 172 -8.74 12.62 -20.25
CA ILE A 172 -9.75 11.66 -19.75
C ILE A 172 -9.83 11.82 -18.23
N LYS A 173 -10.66 12.75 -17.79
CA LYS A 173 -11.02 12.87 -16.37
C LYS A 173 -11.85 11.64 -16.00
N GLY A 174 -11.28 10.75 -15.18
CA GLY A 174 -12.01 9.61 -14.61
C GLY A 174 -13.26 10.06 -13.85
N LEU A 175 -14.18 9.14 -13.57
CA LEU A 175 -15.37 9.43 -12.78
C LEU A 175 -15.00 9.91 -11.37
N ASP A 176 -15.67 10.96 -10.88
CA ASP A 176 -15.48 11.47 -9.54
C ASP A 176 -15.84 10.39 -8.50
N MET A 177 -14.83 9.92 -7.78
CA MET A 177 -15.00 8.95 -6.70
C MET A 177 -15.28 9.72 -5.40
N THR A 178 -16.51 9.60 -4.89
CA THR A 178 -16.85 10.08 -3.54
C THR A 178 -16.95 8.90 -2.58
N ARG A 179 -16.36 9.04 -1.39
CA ARG A 179 -16.43 8.02 -0.35
C ARG A 179 -17.64 8.31 0.54
N VAL A 180 -18.70 7.52 0.38
CA VAL A 180 -19.85 7.58 1.28
C VAL A 180 -19.50 6.84 2.57
N LEU A 181 -19.46 7.57 3.70
CA LEU A 181 -19.34 6.97 5.02
C LEU A 181 -20.68 6.27 5.33
N GLY A 182 -20.67 4.95 5.39
CA GLY A 182 -21.83 4.14 5.77
C GLY A 182 -22.10 4.22 7.28
N TYR A 183 -23.10 3.44 7.73
CA TYR A 183 -23.43 3.32 9.14
C TYR A 183 -22.35 2.51 9.90
N SER A 184 -22.01 2.96 11.11
CA SER A 184 -21.21 2.16 12.03
C SER A 184 -22.03 0.99 12.56
N VAL A 185 -21.46 -0.20 12.57
CA VAL A 185 -22.08 -1.36 13.22
C VAL A 185 -22.27 -1.03 14.71
N ILE A 186 -23.49 -1.20 15.22
CA ILE A 186 -23.78 -1.10 16.66
C ILE A 186 -23.00 -2.23 17.34
N ARG A 187 -22.04 -1.87 18.18
CA ARG A 187 -21.31 -2.83 19.03
C ARG A 187 -21.89 -2.78 20.42
N GLU A 188 -22.30 -3.92 20.93
CA GLU A 188 -22.61 -4.06 22.34
C GLU A 188 -21.34 -3.86 23.17
N PHE A 189 -21.48 -3.22 24.33
CA PHE A 189 -20.35 -3.02 25.22
C PHE A 189 -19.95 -4.36 25.85
N TYR A 190 -18.68 -4.72 25.73
CA TYR A 190 -18.17 -5.97 26.27
C TYR A 190 -18.03 -5.87 27.79
N SER A 191 -18.85 -6.64 28.51
CA SER A 191 -18.76 -6.83 29.96
C SER A 191 -18.22 -8.24 30.25
N PRO A 192 -16.94 -8.40 30.63
CA PRO A 192 -16.39 -9.69 31.00
C PRO A 192 -17.10 -10.30 32.22
N ASP A 193 -17.24 -11.62 32.23
CA ASP A 193 -17.78 -12.39 33.35
C ASP A 193 -16.64 -13.10 34.11
N TYR A 194 -16.17 -12.46 35.19
CA TYR A 194 -15.06 -12.98 36.00
C TYR A 194 -15.44 -14.19 36.86
N LEU A 195 -16.72 -14.58 36.95
CA LEU A 195 -17.09 -15.83 37.62
C LEU A 195 -16.73 -17.07 36.80
N ILE A 196 -16.69 -16.93 35.47
CA ILE A 196 -16.36 -18.03 34.54
C ILE A 196 -14.86 -18.03 34.22
N ASN A 197 -14.24 -16.85 34.16
CA ASN A 197 -12.81 -16.70 33.88
C ASN A 197 -12.14 -15.76 34.91
N PRO A 198 -11.77 -16.27 36.10
CA PRO A 198 -11.34 -15.45 37.24
C PRO A 198 -9.94 -14.86 37.11
N GLU A 199 -9.12 -15.27 36.13
CA GLU A 199 -7.74 -14.82 35.99
C GLU A 199 -7.46 -14.18 34.63
N PRO A 200 -7.55 -12.84 34.51
CA PRO A 200 -6.88 -12.15 33.43
C PRO A 200 -5.36 -12.22 33.66
N GLU A 201 -4.58 -12.55 32.63
CA GLU A 201 -3.10 -12.60 32.65
C GLU A 201 -2.45 -11.20 32.88
N SER A 202 -3.27 -10.14 32.93
CA SER A 202 -2.87 -8.74 33.05
C SER A 202 -3.86 -7.94 33.91
N GLU A 203 -3.36 -6.90 34.60
CA GLU A 203 -4.18 -5.95 35.37
C GLU A 203 -5.36 -5.38 34.55
N ASP A 204 -6.54 -5.31 35.17
CA ASP A 204 -7.73 -4.72 34.59
C ASP A 204 -7.73 -3.19 34.74
N VAL A 205 -7.48 -2.49 33.63
CA VAL A 205 -7.40 -1.02 33.55
C VAL A 205 -8.61 -0.38 32.85
N ARG A 206 -9.76 -1.07 32.79
CA ARG A 206 -10.96 -0.55 32.11
C ARG A 206 -11.49 0.73 32.78
N THR A 207 -11.76 1.76 31.96
CA THR A 207 -12.34 3.02 32.43
C THR A 207 -13.87 2.99 32.50
N THR A 208 -14.50 2.19 31.65
CA THR A 208 -15.94 1.95 31.66
C THR A 208 -16.15 0.55 32.20
N LEU A 209 -16.75 0.44 33.38
CA LEU A 209 -16.97 -0.86 34.04
C LEU A 209 -18.30 -1.49 33.61
N TYR A 210 -19.28 -0.66 33.30
CA TYR A 210 -20.61 -1.06 32.84
C TYR A 210 -21.18 0.00 31.89
N TRP A 211 -21.83 -0.46 30.80
CA TRP A 211 -22.57 0.39 29.89
C TRP A 211 -23.75 -0.37 29.30
N ASN A 212 -24.96 0.12 29.54
CA ASN A 212 -26.18 -0.42 28.95
C ASN A 212 -27.08 0.74 28.47
N PRO A 213 -27.27 0.91 27.14
CA PRO A 213 -28.10 1.98 26.60
C PRO A 213 -29.61 1.72 26.76
N ASN A 214 -30.01 0.49 27.07
CA ASN A 214 -31.41 0.07 27.13
C ASN A 214 -31.78 -0.37 28.55
N LEU A 215 -31.96 0.61 29.44
CA LEU A 215 -32.45 0.37 30.80
C LEU A 215 -33.94 0.69 30.89
N THR A 216 -34.75 -0.31 31.19
CA THR A 216 -36.19 -0.11 31.46
C THR A 216 -36.44 -0.27 32.96
N VAL A 217 -37.06 0.74 33.57
CA VAL A 217 -37.44 0.71 34.99
C VAL A 217 -38.93 0.41 35.12
N ASP A 218 -39.30 -0.58 35.92
CA ASP A 218 -40.70 -0.93 36.17
C ASP A 218 -41.46 0.22 36.86
N LYS A 219 -42.67 0.52 36.36
CA LYS A 219 -43.56 1.50 37.00
C LYS A 219 -43.86 1.09 38.45
N GLY A 220 -43.42 1.91 39.41
CA GLY A 220 -43.70 1.73 40.84
C GLY A 220 -42.53 1.19 41.68
N LYS A 221 -41.40 0.81 41.09
CA LYS A 221 -40.16 0.55 41.85
C LYS A 221 -39.30 1.80 41.91
N THR A 222 -38.94 2.22 43.12
CA THR A 222 -38.10 3.40 43.37
C THR A 222 -36.60 3.08 43.42
N SER A 223 -36.22 1.81 43.36
CA SER A 223 -34.83 1.35 43.35
C SER A 223 -34.64 0.18 42.38
N PHE A 224 -33.46 0.13 41.75
CA PHE A 224 -33.00 -0.96 40.91
C PHE A 224 -31.51 -1.18 41.18
N THR A 225 -31.06 -2.44 41.07
CA THR A 225 -29.67 -2.83 41.35
C THR A 225 -29.04 -3.35 40.08
N ILE A 226 -27.84 -2.86 39.76
CA ILE A 226 -27.06 -3.28 38.60
C ILE A 226 -25.75 -3.90 39.10
N PRO A 227 -25.55 -5.22 38.95
CA PRO A 227 -24.27 -5.84 39.26
C PRO A 227 -23.26 -5.49 38.16
N PHE A 228 -22.04 -5.17 38.56
CA PHE A 228 -20.91 -4.97 37.65
C PHE A 228 -19.61 -5.41 38.34
N TYR A 229 -18.59 -5.67 37.54
CA TYR A 229 -17.26 -6.04 38.03
C TYR A 229 -16.35 -4.81 38.08
N ASN A 230 -15.61 -4.67 39.18
CA ASN A 230 -14.65 -3.58 39.34
C ASN A 230 -13.34 -3.85 38.56
N SER A 231 -12.60 -2.78 38.28
CA SER A 231 -11.21 -2.82 37.80
C SER A 231 -10.21 -2.84 38.97
N ASP A 232 -8.98 -3.28 38.74
CA ASP A 232 -7.94 -3.38 39.77
C ASP A 232 -7.38 -2.01 40.23
N VAL A 233 -7.58 -0.97 39.41
CA VAL A 233 -6.96 0.36 39.61
C VAL A 233 -7.91 1.38 40.27
N THR A 234 -9.23 1.14 40.23
CA THR A 234 -10.23 2.16 40.57
C THR A 234 -10.72 2.05 42.01
N HIS A 235 -10.65 3.15 42.75
CA HIS A 235 -11.18 3.31 44.12
C HIS A 235 -12.38 4.26 44.23
N GLU A 236 -12.74 4.95 43.15
CA GLU A 236 -13.90 5.86 43.09
C GLU A 236 -14.72 5.59 41.83
N PHE A 237 -16.03 5.46 41.98
CA PHE A 237 -16.97 5.16 40.91
C PHE A 237 -17.69 6.42 40.46
N ARG A 238 -17.70 6.65 39.14
CA ARG A 238 -18.58 7.64 38.53
C ARG A 238 -19.78 6.96 37.88
N ILE A 239 -20.97 7.29 38.36
CA ILE A 239 -22.25 6.85 37.83
C ILE A 239 -22.81 7.97 36.96
N ILE A 240 -23.09 7.67 35.70
CA ILE A 240 -23.77 8.58 34.76
C ILE A 240 -25.05 7.88 34.31
N LEU A 241 -26.20 8.54 34.51
CA LEU A 241 -27.49 8.07 34.06
C LEU A 241 -28.10 9.14 33.15
N GLU A 242 -28.37 8.75 31.90
CA GLU A 242 -28.97 9.62 30.89
C GLU A 242 -30.22 8.96 30.32
N GLY A 243 -31.27 9.74 30.09
CA GLY A 243 -32.51 9.21 29.57
C GLY A 243 -33.55 10.27 29.21
N LEU A 244 -34.73 9.80 28.83
CA LEU A 244 -35.90 10.62 28.52
C LEU A 244 -37.05 10.14 29.41
N ASN A 245 -37.78 11.08 30.03
CA ASN A 245 -39.00 10.75 30.77
C ASN A 245 -40.22 10.61 29.83
N GLU A 246 -41.39 10.23 30.37
CA GLU A 246 -42.63 10.07 29.59
C GLU A 246 -43.07 11.36 28.87
N ASP A 247 -42.66 12.53 29.37
CA ASP A 247 -42.94 13.84 28.76
C ASP A 247 -41.90 14.25 27.70
N GLY A 248 -40.92 13.40 27.38
CA GLY A 248 -39.84 13.70 26.44
C GLY A 248 -38.78 14.67 26.97
N LYS A 249 -38.71 14.90 28.28
CA LYS A 249 -37.66 15.70 28.92
C LYS A 249 -36.41 14.85 29.14
N LEU A 250 -35.26 15.41 28.78
CA LEU A 250 -33.95 14.82 29.02
C LEU A 250 -33.64 14.82 30.51
N ILE A 251 -33.14 13.68 30.99
CA ILE A 251 -32.62 13.47 32.34
C ILE A 251 -31.13 13.18 32.19
N HIS A 252 -30.31 13.86 32.99
CA HIS A 252 -28.89 13.57 33.16
C HIS A 252 -28.57 13.63 34.66
N LEU A 253 -27.99 12.57 35.19
CA LEU A 253 -27.53 12.47 36.57
C LEU A 253 -26.09 11.96 36.56
N GLU A 254 -25.21 12.71 37.21
CA GLU A 254 -23.81 12.32 37.44
C GLU A 254 -23.56 12.31 38.94
N GLN A 255 -23.03 11.19 39.44
CA GLN A 255 -22.66 11.04 40.84
C GLN A 255 -21.33 10.32 40.96
N ILE A 256 -20.48 10.78 41.87
CA ILE A 256 -19.24 10.10 42.24
C ILE A 256 -19.46 9.44 43.61
N VAL A 257 -19.05 8.18 43.73
CA VAL A 257 -19.17 7.36 44.94
C VAL A 257 -17.78 6.78 45.22
N GLU A 258 -17.30 6.86 46.45
CA GLU A 258 -16.05 6.25 46.92
C GLU A 258 -16.33 4.85 47.49
#